data_AF-A0A3B8NK46-F1
#
_entry.id   AF-A0A3B8NK46-F1
#
_cell.length_a   1.000
_cell.length_b   1.000
_cell.length_c   1.000
_cell.angle_alpha   90.00
_cell.angle_beta   90.00
_cell.angle_gamma   90.00
#
_symmetry.space_group_name_H-M   'P 1'
#
loop_
_entity.id
_entity.type
_entity.pdbx_description
1 polymer ?
#
loop_
_entity_poly.entity_id
_entity_poly.type
_entity_poly.pdbx_seq_one_letter_code
_entity_poly.pdbx_strand_id
1 'polypeptide(L)'
;MFFCKLNKIEKIFEFILFFVFIALVSGQFLFTGEPFRFYWSLAERMEGVPWEETVCKLFPEKADLTGKVEIELISNFCFPEARVLVNGEEVANFQERKVVVQVQEGDLLQIDGTAYSCELIFRVKEVAPGIIWPSPFFQVETKGNIATIGEVVME
;
A
#
# COMPACT_ATOMS: atom_id res chain seq x y z
N MET A 1 47.18 -16.92 43.40
CA MET A 1 45.95 -16.08 43.36
C MET A 1 45.58 -15.56 41.96
N PHE A 2 46.39 -15.78 40.91
CA PHE A 2 46.09 -15.32 39.54
C PHE A 2 45.13 -16.24 38.76
N PHE A 3 45.30 -17.56 38.86
CA PHE A 3 44.45 -18.54 38.15
C PHE A 3 42.97 -18.52 38.55
N CYS A 4 42.67 -18.24 39.82
CA CYS A 4 41.28 -18.14 40.29
C CYS A 4 40.57 -16.86 39.77
N LYS A 5 41.34 -15.85 39.34
CA LYS A 5 40.83 -14.61 38.73
C LYS A 5 40.58 -14.80 37.23
N LEU A 6 41.44 -15.55 36.53
CA LEU A 6 41.28 -15.90 35.12
C LEU A 6 39.96 -16.64 34.85
N ASN A 7 39.63 -17.66 35.66
CA ASN A 7 38.35 -18.38 35.53
C ASN A 7 37.11 -17.51 35.79
N LYS A 8 37.24 -16.42 36.58
CA LYS A 8 36.14 -15.48 36.81
C LYS A 8 35.97 -14.52 35.63
N ILE A 9 37.07 -14.04 35.06
CA ILE A 9 37.07 -13.16 33.90
C ILE A 9 36.56 -13.91 32.66
N GLU A 10 37.04 -15.13 32.44
CA GLU A 10 36.59 -15.99 31.33
C GLU A 10 35.08 -16.25 31.37
N LYS A 11 34.54 -16.59 32.55
CA LYS A 11 33.09 -16.78 32.75
C LYS A 11 32.28 -15.49 32.54
N ILE A 12 32.87 -14.31 32.81
CA ILE A 12 32.21 -13.03 32.55
C ILE A 12 32.15 -12.76 31.04
N PHE A 13 33.23 -13.04 30.30
CA PHE A 13 33.25 -12.89 28.84
C PHE A 13 32.27 -13.83 28.15
N GLU A 14 32.20 -15.09 28.58
CA GLU A 14 31.24 -16.07 28.07
C GLU A 14 29.79 -15.61 28.32
N PHE A 15 29.51 -15.08 29.52
CA PHE A 15 28.19 -14.56 29.87
C PHE A 15 27.81 -13.33 29.06
N ILE A 16 28.74 -12.38 28.86
CA ILE A 16 28.53 -11.20 28.02
C ILE A 16 28.29 -11.61 26.57
N LEU A 17 29.09 -12.52 26.02
CA LEU A 17 28.94 -13.01 24.65
C LEU A 17 27.58 -13.67 24.44
N PHE A 18 27.14 -14.50 25.39
CA PHE A 18 25.83 -15.13 25.37
C PHE A 18 24.70 -14.10 25.39
N PHE A 19 24.79 -13.07 26.25
CA PHE A 19 23.80 -12.00 26.31
C PHE A 19 23.77 -11.14 25.06
N VAL A 20 24.93 -10.82 24.48
CA VAL A 20 25.02 -10.08 23.21
C VAL A 20 24.43 -10.91 22.07
N PHE A 21 24.71 -12.21 22.02
CA PHE A 21 24.15 -13.11 21.02
C PHE A 21 22.63 -13.20 21.14
N ILE A 22 22.08 -13.33 22.36
CA ILE A 22 20.64 -13.27 22.60
C ILE A 22 20.07 -11.93 22.16
N ALA A 23 20.69 -10.82 22.53
CA ALA A 23 20.22 -9.48 22.16
C ALA A 23 20.19 -9.29 20.64
N LEU A 24 21.19 -9.81 19.91
CA LEU A 24 21.23 -9.77 18.45
C LEU A 24 20.08 -10.62 17.84
N VAL A 25 19.87 -11.84 18.33
CA VAL A 25 18.79 -12.73 17.85
C VAL A 25 17.41 -12.17 18.19
N SER A 26 17.21 -11.63 19.40
CA SER A 26 15.97 -10.98 19.80
C SER A 26 15.71 -9.71 18.98
N GLY A 27 16.75 -8.96 18.63
CA GLY A 27 16.67 -7.84 17.71
C GLY A 27 16.10 -8.25 16.36
N GLN A 28 16.60 -9.35 15.77
CA GLN A 28 16.07 -9.86 14.50
C GLN A 28 14.57 -10.19 14.58
N PHE A 29 14.12 -10.80 15.68
CA PHE A 29 12.68 -11.09 15.89
C PHE A 29 11.83 -9.82 16.01
N LEU A 30 12.33 -8.79 16.70
CA LEU A 30 11.65 -7.50 16.83
C LEU A 30 11.54 -6.75 15.50
N PHE A 31 12.57 -6.84 14.66
CA PHE A 31 12.59 -6.23 13.31
C PHE A 31 11.83 -7.04 12.25
N THR A 32 11.52 -8.32 12.51
CA THR A 32 10.75 -9.17 11.58
C THR A 32 9.24 -8.98 11.73
N GLY A 33 8.76 -8.55 12.90
CA GLY A 33 7.42 -8.00 13.02
C GLY A 33 7.39 -6.59 12.43
N GLU A 34 6.24 -6.12 11.94
CA GLU A 34 6.10 -4.78 11.38
C GLU A 34 5.64 -3.68 12.39
N PRO A 35 6.20 -3.47 13.60
CA PRO A 35 5.80 -2.31 14.41
C PRO A 35 6.57 -1.02 14.04
N PHE A 36 7.57 -1.07 13.15
CA PHE A 36 8.39 0.10 12.80
C PHE A 36 7.73 1.10 11.84
N ARG A 37 6.65 0.70 11.15
CA ARG A 37 5.91 1.59 10.23
C ARG A 37 5.30 2.80 10.96
N PHE A 38 4.90 2.62 12.23
CA PHE A 38 4.31 3.69 13.03
C PHE A 38 5.36 4.70 13.54
N TYR A 39 6.56 4.25 13.93
CA TYR A 39 7.61 5.16 14.43
C TYR A 39 8.26 5.98 13.32
N TRP A 40 8.38 5.42 12.10
CA TRP A 40 8.85 6.16 10.93
C TRP A 40 7.88 7.27 10.49
N SER A 41 6.57 7.08 10.68
CA SER A 41 5.58 8.13 10.40
C SER A 41 5.72 9.35 11.33
N LEU A 42 6.29 9.18 12.53
CA LEU A 42 6.56 10.30 13.43
C LEU A 42 7.76 11.14 12.94
N ALA A 43 8.77 10.49 12.35
CA ALA A 43 9.90 11.17 11.73
C ALA A 43 9.47 11.94 10.48
N GLU A 44 8.63 11.35 9.61
CA GLU A 44 8.01 12.04 8.47
C GLU A 44 7.23 13.29 8.92
N ARG A 45 6.53 13.22 10.05
CA ARG A 45 5.78 14.37 10.60
C ARG A 45 6.67 15.47 11.17
N MET A 46 7.92 15.16 11.54
CA MET A 46 8.91 16.15 12.01
C MET A 46 9.76 16.72 10.87
N GLU A 47 9.78 16.07 9.71
CA GLU A 47 10.56 16.49 8.53
C GLU A 47 9.99 17.76 7.87
N GLY A 48 8.76 18.14 8.25
CA GLY A 48 8.06 19.27 7.69
C GLY A 48 7.46 18.91 6.33
N VAL A 49 6.35 19.56 6.01
CA VAL A 49 5.69 19.35 4.74
C VAL A 49 6.40 20.21 3.69
N PRO A 50 6.78 19.66 2.51
CA PRO A 50 7.35 20.46 1.42
C PRO A 50 6.50 21.71 1.14
N TRP A 51 7.14 22.83 0.82
CA TRP A 51 6.43 24.10 0.56
C TRP A 51 5.37 23.93 -0.53
N GLU A 52 5.59 23.04 -1.50
CA GLU A 52 4.66 22.70 -2.59
C GLU A 52 3.33 22.14 -2.06
N GLU A 53 3.35 21.20 -1.10
CA GLU A 53 2.13 20.66 -0.48
C GLU A 53 1.38 21.71 0.36
N THR A 54 2.09 22.67 0.95
CA THR A 54 1.48 23.76 1.72
C THR A 54 0.84 24.81 0.79
N VAL A 55 1.48 25.09 -0.35
CA VAL A 55 0.94 25.97 -1.39
C VAL A 55 -0.30 25.33 -2.02
N CYS A 56 -0.32 24.03 -2.29
CA CYS A 56 -1.52 23.32 -2.77
C CYS A 56 -2.69 23.39 -1.76
N LYS A 57 -2.41 23.40 -0.45
CA LYS A 57 -3.45 23.54 0.60
C LYS A 57 -3.98 24.97 0.73
N LEU A 58 -3.18 25.97 0.39
CA LEU A 58 -3.56 27.39 0.51
C LEU A 58 -4.13 27.98 -0.79
N PHE A 59 -3.79 27.36 -1.94
CA PHE A 59 -4.27 27.74 -3.26
C PHE A 59 -4.87 26.49 -3.94
N PRO A 60 -6.14 26.14 -3.67
CA PRO A 60 -6.79 24.95 -4.23
C PRO A 60 -6.97 25.01 -5.75
N GLU A 61 -6.69 26.14 -6.39
CA GLU A 61 -6.84 26.35 -7.84
C GLU A 61 -5.79 25.58 -8.68
N LYS A 62 -4.75 25.03 -8.04
CA LYS A 62 -3.69 24.25 -8.70
C LYS A 62 -3.19 23.06 -7.88
N ALA A 63 -4.02 22.56 -6.97
CA ALA A 63 -3.80 21.22 -6.45
C ALA A 63 -4.16 20.26 -7.59
N ASP A 64 -3.20 19.51 -8.13
CA ASP A 64 -3.48 18.37 -9.01
C ASP A 64 -4.63 17.59 -8.37
N LEU A 65 -5.82 17.62 -9.00
CA LEU A 65 -7.04 17.00 -8.50
C LEU A 65 -6.85 15.48 -8.55
N THR A 66 -6.09 14.99 -7.59
CA THR A 66 -5.72 13.58 -7.49
C THR A 66 -6.72 12.94 -6.54
N GLY A 67 -7.67 12.22 -7.13
CA GLY A 67 -8.68 11.44 -6.46
C GLY A 67 -8.18 10.05 -6.10
N LYS A 68 -8.80 9.42 -5.09
CA LYS A 68 -8.58 8.00 -4.77
C LYS A 68 -9.85 7.22 -5.02
N VAL A 69 -9.72 6.09 -5.70
CA VAL A 69 -10.82 5.15 -5.98
C VAL A 69 -10.45 3.79 -5.42
N GLU A 70 -11.28 3.26 -4.51
CA GLU A 70 -11.14 1.90 -4.00
C GLU A 70 -12.03 0.95 -4.81
N ILE A 71 -11.43 -0.07 -5.42
CA ILE A 71 -12.11 -1.10 -6.18
C ILE A 71 -11.97 -2.43 -5.43
N GLU A 72 -13.07 -3.14 -5.27
CA GLU A 72 -13.13 -4.46 -4.66
C GLU A 72 -13.62 -5.51 -5.66
N LEU A 73 -13.04 -6.70 -5.58
CA LEU A 73 -13.56 -7.87 -6.29
C LEU A 73 -14.67 -8.53 -5.47
N ILE A 74 -15.85 -8.70 -6.08
CA ILE A 74 -16.99 -9.43 -5.50
C ILE A 74 -16.75 -10.94 -5.70
N SER A 75 -15.77 -11.49 -4.99
CA SER A 75 -15.51 -12.92 -4.95
C SER A 75 -14.91 -13.35 -3.62
N ASN A 76 -15.12 -14.61 -3.26
CA ASN A 76 -14.49 -15.22 -2.09
C ASN A 76 -13.02 -15.61 -2.37
N PHE A 77 -12.58 -15.56 -3.63
CA PHE A 77 -11.22 -15.89 -4.05
C PHE A 77 -10.42 -14.64 -4.42
N CYS A 78 -9.09 -14.72 -4.29
CA CYS A 78 -8.18 -13.71 -4.80
C CYS A 78 -7.77 -14.03 -6.24
N PHE A 79 -7.68 -13.02 -7.09
CA PHE A 79 -7.32 -13.16 -8.49
C PHE A 79 -6.11 -12.26 -8.78
N PRO A 80 -4.89 -12.70 -8.41
CA PRO A 80 -3.69 -11.85 -8.44
C PRO A 80 -3.27 -11.41 -9.84
N GLU A 81 -3.69 -12.11 -10.89
CA GLU A 81 -3.39 -11.74 -12.29
C GLU A 81 -4.40 -10.74 -12.87
N ALA A 82 -5.47 -10.40 -12.14
CA ALA A 82 -6.39 -9.35 -12.54
C ALA A 82 -5.76 -8.00 -12.21
N ARG A 83 -5.79 -7.07 -13.16
CA ARG A 83 -5.05 -5.80 -13.09
C ARG A 83 -6.00 -4.64 -13.28
N VAL A 84 -5.71 -3.53 -12.61
CA VAL A 84 -6.34 -2.25 -12.89
C VAL A 84 -5.42 -1.47 -13.81
N LEU A 85 -5.99 -0.94 -14.89
CA LEU A 85 -5.32 -0.11 -15.86
C LEU A 85 -5.82 1.33 -15.74
N VAL A 86 -4.90 2.29 -15.72
CA VAL A 86 -5.19 3.72 -15.87
C VAL A 86 -4.55 4.16 -17.17
N ASN A 87 -5.34 4.70 -18.10
CA ASN A 87 -4.87 5.11 -19.43
C ASN A 87 -4.13 3.98 -20.20
N GLY A 88 -4.48 2.72 -19.93
CA GLY A 88 -3.87 1.53 -20.53
C GLY A 88 -2.60 1.02 -19.82
N GLU A 89 -2.11 1.71 -18.79
CA GLU A 89 -0.97 1.27 -17.99
C GLU A 89 -1.41 0.52 -16.74
N GLU A 90 -0.74 -0.59 -16.42
CA GLU A 90 -0.98 -1.35 -15.19
C GLU A 90 -0.49 -0.56 -13.98
N VAL A 91 -1.44 -0.19 -13.11
CA VAL A 91 -1.14 0.57 -11.89
C VAL A 91 -1.24 -0.29 -10.63
N ALA A 92 -2.04 -1.36 -10.66
CA ALA A 92 -2.25 -2.22 -9.50
C ALA A 92 -2.90 -3.57 -9.86
N ASN A 93 -2.93 -4.50 -8.89
CA ASN A 93 -3.47 -5.85 -9.04
C ASN A 93 -4.38 -6.26 -7.85
N PHE A 94 -5.11 -7.37 -8.01
CA PHE A 94 -6.06 -7.86 -6.99
C PHE A 94 -5.49 -8.99 -6.12
N GLN A 95 -4.24 -8.87 -5.65
CA GLN A 95 -3.65 -9.82 -4.68
C GLN A 95 -4.47 -9.91 -3.39
N GLU A 96 -4.94 -8.77 -2.87
CA GLU A 96 -5.71 -8.68 -1.62
C GLU A 96 -7.23 -8.50 -1.82
N ARG A 97 -7.75 -8.81 -3.03
CA ARG A 97 -9.15 -8.58 -3.48
C ARG A 97 -9.60 -7.12 -3.54
N LYS A 98 -8.84 -6.20 -2.96
CA LYS A 98 -9.12 -4.76 -2.93
C LYS A 98 -7.89 -4.01 -3.36
N VAL A 99 -8.14 -2.88 -4.01
CA VAL A 99 -7.08 -2.05 -4.56
C VAL A 99 -7.50 -0.60 -4.48
N VAL A 100 -6.55 0.27 -4.12
CA VAL A 100 -6.75 1.72 -4.09
C VAL A 100 -5.91 2.31 -5.20
N VAL A 101 -6.58 3.00 -6.11
CA VAL A 101 -5.97 3.62 -7.29
C VAL A 101 -6.04 5.13 -7.17
N GLN A 102 -4.94 5.80 -7.47
CA GLN A 102 -4.88 7.24 -7.60
C GLN A 102 -5.24 7.61 -9.03
N VAL A 103 -6.15 8.57 -9.20
CA VAL A 103 -6.68 8.99 -10.50
C VAL A 103 -6.73 10.49 -10.58
N GLN A 104 -6.63 11.02 -11.79
CA GLN A 104 -6.79 12.43 -12.12
C GLN A 104 -8.03 12.62 -13.00
N GLU A 105 -8.50 13.85 -13.12
CA GLU A 105 -9.58 14.19 -14.05
C GLU A 105 -9.18 13.83 -15.49
N GLY A 106 -10.05 13.12 -16.21
CA GLY A 106 -9.80 12.64 -17.58
C GLY A 106 -9.11 11.27 -17.67
N ASP A 107 -8.75 10.65 -16.55
CA ASP A 107 -8.12 9.33 -16.57
C ASP A 107 -9.11 8.23 -16.97
N LEU A 108 -8.72 7.38 -17.92
CA LEU A 108 -9.51 6.22 -18.32
C LEU A 108 -9.22 5.04 -17.39
N LEU A 109 -10.21 4.64 -16.59
CA LEU A 109 -10.13 3.46 -15.74
C LEU A 109 -10.62 2.20 -16.46
N GLN A 110 -9.81 1.15 -16.44
CA GLN A 110 -10.13 -0.16 -16.98
C GLN A 110 -9.67 -1.28 -16.04
N ILE A 111 -10.28 -2.45 -16.19
CA ILE A 111 -9.88 -3.67 -15.49
C ILE A 111 -9.53 -4.73 -16.53
N ASP A 112 -8.32 -5.25 -16.46
CA ASP A 112 -7.86 -6.37 -17.26
C ASP A 112 -8.15 -7.69 -16.52
N GLY A 113 -9.13 -8.42 -17.04
CA GLY A 113 -9.47 -9.78 -16.62
C GLY A 113 -9.06 -10.85 -17.62
N THR A 114 -8.22 -10.54 -18.63
CA THR A 114 -7.88 -11.47 -19.72
C THR A 114 -7.16 -12.73 -19.24
N ALA A 115 -6.49 -12.67 -18.09
CA ALA A 115 -5.86 -13.83 -17.45
C ALA A 115 -6.88 -14.92 -17.01
N TYR A 116 -8.16 -14.58 -16.90
CA TYR A 116 -9.20 -15.48 -16.39
C TYR A 116 -10.37 -15.61 -17.36
N SER A 117 -10.71 -16.85 -17.72
CA SER A 117 -11.85 -17.15 -18.59
C SER A 117 -13.21 -17.20 -17.85
N CYS A 118 -13.21 -17.10 -16.53
CA CYS A 118 -14.43 -17.05 -15.72
C CYS A 118 -14.92 -15.61 -15.55
N GLU A 119 -16.19 -15.48 -15.21
CA GLU A 119 -16.82 -14.20 -14.89
C GLU A 119 -16.27 -13.67 -13.56
N LEU A 120 -15.72 -12.45 -13.60
CA LEU A 120 -15.26 -11.71 -12.43
C LEU A 120 -16.04 -10.41 -12.34
N ILE A 121 -16.58 -10.12 -11.16
CA ILE A 121 -17.36 -8.91 -10.92
C ILE A 121 -16.59 -8.03 -9.95
N PHE A 122 -16.31 -6.80 -10.36
CA PHE A 122 -15.64 -5.79 -9.57
C PHE A 122 -16.64 -4.70 -9.19
N ARG A 123 -16.40 -4.05 -8.06
CA ARG A 123 -17.22 -2.95 -7.54
C ARG A 123 -16.34 -1.81 -7.08
N VAL A 124 -16.75 -0.60 -7.40
CA VAL A 124 -16.21 0.61 -6.78
C VAL A 124 -16.76 0.70 -5.37
N LYS A 125 -15.93 0.45 -4.37
CA LYS A 125 -16.34 0.45 -2.95
C LYS A 125 -16.45 1.87 -2.42
N GLU A 126 -15.46 2.69 -2.70
CA GLU A 126 -15.35 4.05 -2.17
C GLU A 126 -14.63 4.95 -3.17
N VAL A 127 -15.05 6.21 -3.23
CA VAL A 127 -14.39 7.25 -4.03
C VAL A 127 -14.14 8.47 -3.17
N ALA A 128 -13.03 9.15 -3.43
CA ALA A 128 -12.69 10.39 -2.74
C ALA A 128 -13.75 11.49 -2.98
N PRO A 129 -13.94 12.41 -2.02
CA PRO A 129 -14.79 13.57 -2.22
C PRO A 129 -14.33 14.38 -3.44
N GLY A 130 -15.26 14.79 -4.29
CA GLY A 130 -14.97 15.53 -5.53
C GLY A 130 -14.92 14.67 -6.79
N ILE A 131 -14.99 13.33 -6.69
CA ILE A 131 -15.16 12.46 -7.86
C ILE A 131 -16.65 12.27 -8.14
N ILE A 132 -17.11 12.69 -9.33
CA ILE A 132 -18.46 12.45 -9.85
C ILE A 132 -18.56 11.05 -10.45
N TRP A 133 -17.53 10.67 -11.22
CA TRP A 133 -17.44 9.37 -11.87
C TRP A 133 -16.02 8.78 -11.74
N PRO A 134 -15.86 7.49 -11.39
CA PRO A 134 -16.90 6.48 -11.18
C PRO A 134 -17.74 6.70 -9.92
N SER A 135 -19.04 6.36 -9.97
CA SER A 135 -19.91 6.46 -8.81
C SER A 135 -19.62 5.34 -7.79
N PRO A 136 -19.78 5.60 -6.47
CA PRO A 136 -19.76 4.54 -5.47
C PRO A 136 -20.75 3.42 -5.84
N PHE A 137 -20.37 2.18 -5.53
CA PHE A 137 -21.11 0.95 -5.82
C PHE A 137 -21.30 0.58 -7.29
N PHE A 138 -20.70 1.33 -8.22
CA PHE A 138 -20.67 0.94 -9.63
C PHE A 138 -20.02 -0.44 -9.79
N GLN A 139 -20.59 -1.29 -10.64
CA GLN A 139 -20.10 -2.64 -10.88
C GLN A 139 -19.70 -2.83 -12.32
N VAL A 140 -18.62 -3.56 -12.52
CA VAL A 140 -18.11 -3.93 -13.83
C VAL A 140 -17.77 -5.41 -13.85
N GLU A 141 -18.10 -6.07 -14.95
CA GLU A 141 -17.86 -7.50 -15.16
C GLU A 141 -16.79 -7.71 -16.21
N THR A 142 -15.89 -8.67 -15.98
CA THR A 142 -14.94 -9.16 -16.98
C THR A 142 -15.13 -10.66 -17.19
N LYS A 143 -15.02 -11.12 -18.44
CA LYS A 143 -15.04 -12.53 -18.83
C LYS A 143 -13.96 -12.79 -19.87
N GLY A 144 -12.71 -12.85 -19.43
CA GLY A 144 -11.55 -13.01 -20.32
C GLY A 144 -11.30 -11.81 -21.22
N ASN A 145 -11.78 -10.62 -20.84
CA ASN A 145 -11.64 -9.38 -21.59
C ASN A 145 -11.20 -8.24 -20.66
N ILE A 146 -10.84 -7.11 -21.28
CA ILE A 146 -10.65 -5.84 -20.60
C ILE A 146 -12.03 -5.17 -20.51
N ALA A 147 -12.46 -4.82 -19.30
CA ALA A 147 -13.68 -4.07 -19.08
C ALA A 147 -13.36 -2.62 -18.74
N THR A 148 -14.14 -1.70 -19.29
CA THR A 148 -13.94 -0.25 -19.09
C THR A 148 -14.92 0.25 -18.04
N ILE A 149 -14.40 0.93 -17.00
CA ILE A 149 -15.21 1.61 -15.98
C ILE A 149 -15.66 2.97 -16.52
N GLY A 150 -14.75 3.68 -17.20
CA GLY A 150 -15.00 4.97 -17.83
C GLY A 150 -13.92 5.98 -17.50
N GLU A 151 -14.12 7.20 -17.99
CA GLU A 151 -13.24 8.34 -17.77
C GLU A 151 -13.59 9.01 -16.44
N VAL A 152 -12.58 9.32 -15.64
CA VAL A 152 -12.76 9.93 -14.31
C VAL A 152 -13.20 11.38 -14.48
N VAL A 153 -14.32 11.72 -13.85
CA VAL A 153 -14.88 13.07 -13.86
C VAL A 153 -14.88 13.60 -12.43
N MET A 154 -14.33 14.79 -12.23
CA MET A 154 -14.29 15.47 -10.93
C MET A 154 -15.15 16.76 -10.97
N GLU A 155 -15.55 17.26 -9.79
CA GLU A 155 -16.28 18.53 -9.62
C GLU A 155 -15.40 19.79 -9.72
#